data_AF-A0A7C7UIN2-F1
#
_entry.id   AF-A0A7C7UIN2-F1
#
_cell.length_a   1.000
_cell.length_b   1.000
_cell.length_c   1.000
_cell.angle_alpha   90.00
_cell.angle_beta   90.00
_cell.angle_gamma   90.00
#
_symmetry.space_group_name_H-M   'P 1'
#
loop_
_entity.id
_entity.type
_entity.pdbx_description
1 polymer ?
#
loop_
_entity_poly.entity_id
_entity_poly.type
_entity_poly.pdbx_seq_one_letter_code
_entity_poly.pdbx_strand_id
1 'polypeptide(L)'
;MPATGTSWPPGAGRSRQAARSCPAKTEWTDSTMPVSANPPESRSWRPRLRVLLLGLLTVLPLQTLRAEHAFVVKSMETNLVDGVYQLDARIDFHFSGPALNALESGVPLLILYDIQVKQERWYWNRTLADLEQGYLLLYHALSEKFILQNLNSGVQEHYASLDAALADLGHISRLPLIDAKLLEPDANYFVRLRVHLDIESLPAPMRPLAYISSDWDLDSDWYRWPLNP
;
A
#
# COMPACT_ATOMS: atom_id res chain seq x y z
N MET A 1 46.23 36.43 27.33
CA MET A 1 47.25 37.50 27.17
C MET A 1 48.58 36.91 27.63
N PRO A 2 49.71 37.03 26.89
CA PRO A 2 50.22 38.12 26.01
C PRO A 2 50.00 37.84 24.50
N ALA A 3 49.94 38.80 23.55
CA ALA A 3 50.96 39.69 22.91
C ALA A 3 52.11 38.88 22.25
N THR A 4 52.59 39.04 21.00
CA THR A 4 52.52 40.02 19.89
C THR A 4 53.32 39.37 18.73
N GLY A 5 53.11 39.71 17.45
CA GLY A 5 54.14 39.40 16.44
C GLY A 5 53.69 39.34 14.98
N THR A 6 54.03 40.39 14.24
CA THR A 6 53.83 40.65 12.80
C THR A 6 54.89 39.95 11.92
N SER A 7 54.61 39.87 10.61
CA SER A 7 55.51 40.09 9.45
C SER A 7 55.73 38.95 8.43
N TRP A 8 55.56 39.32 7.16
CA TRP A 8 56.02 38.75 5.86
C TRP A 8 57.55 39.01 5.65
N PRO A 9 58.28 38.67 4.54
CA PRO A 9 57.99 38.01 3.22
C PRO A 9 59.15 36.98 2.83
N PRO A 10 59.72 36.82 1.59
CA PRO A 10 59.26 36.86 0.17
C PRO A 10 59.73 35.67 -0.74
N GLY A 11 59.21 35.61 -1.99
CA GLY A 11 59.91 35.23 -3.27
C GLY A 11 60.28 33.74 -3.50
N ALA A 12 60.42 33.15 -4.69
CA ALA A 12 60.35 33.49 -6.12
C ALA A 12 60.16 32.14 -6.88
N GLY A 13 59.48 32.02 -8.02
CA GLY A 13 60.06 32.30 -9.34
C GLY A 13 59.82 31.19 -10.39
N ARG A 14 58.90 31.46 -11.33
CA ARG A 14 58.92 31.28 -12.81
C ARG A 14 59.18 29.92 -13.51
N SER A 15 58.30 29.60 -14.47
CA SER A 15 58.50 29.56 -15.95
C SER A 15 57.20 29.05 -16.62
N ARG A 16 56.41 29.83 -17.37
CA ARG A 16 56.48 30.29 -18.79
C ARG A 16 56.70 29.21 -19.85
N GLN A 17 55.68 28.97 -20.69
CA GLN A 17 55.65 29.09 -22.17
C GLN A 17 54.28 28.56 -22.69
N ALA A 18 53.41 29.38 -23.28
CA ALA A 18 53.34 29.87 -24.68
C ALA A 18 52.34 29.02 -25.51
N ALA A 19 51.13 29.55 -25.81
CA ALA A 19 50.75 30.32 -27.02
C ALA A 19 50.51 29.39 -28.24
N ARG A 20 49.33 29.32 -28.90
CA ARG A 20 48.79 30.21 -29.96
C ARG A 20 47.58 29.49 -30.60
N SER A 21 46.37 30.06 -30.64
CA SER A 21 45.74 30.79 -31.76
C SER A 21 45.66 30.05 -33.13
N CYS A 22 44.43 29.74 -33.58
CA CYS A 22 44.02 29.62 -35.00
C CYS A 22 44.03 31.03 -35.67
N PRO A 23 44.11 31.26 -37.01
CA PRO A 23 43.18 30.72 -38.04
C PRO A 23 43.71 30.52 -39.50
N ALA A 24 42.83 29.96 -40.34
CA ALA A 24 42.64 29.94 -41.81
C ALA A 24 43.66 30.55 -42.80
N LYS A 25 43.85 29.89 -43.99
CA LYS A 25 43.53 30.43 -45.35
C LYS A 25 43.87 29.46 -46.54
N THR A 26 43.04 29.51 -47.61
CA THR A 26 43.31 29.41 -49.09
C THR A 26 43.91 28.12 -49.68
N GLU A 27 43.72 27.68 -50.93
CA GLU A 27 42.74 27.77 -52.05
C GLU A 27 43.47 27.16 -53.28
N TRP A 28 42.80 26.30 -54.07
CA TRP A 28 43.00 25.85 -55.50
C TRP A 28 44.42 25.50 -56.03
N THR A 29 44.72 24.53 -56.89
CA THR A 29 44.16 23.80 -58.07
C THR A 29 44.99 22.48 -58.18
N ASP A 30 44.55 21.36 -58.76
CA ASP A 30 44.42 21.09 -60.20
C ASP A 30 43.82 19.68 -60.44
N SER A 31 43.26 19.55 -61.64
CA SER A 31 42.62 18.44 -62.33
C SER A 31 43.21 17.04 -62.12
N THR A 32 42.34 16.02 -62.12
CA THR A 32 42.20 15.05 -63.24
C THR A 32 41.04 14.11 -62.93
N MET A 33 40.03 14.07 -63.80
CA MET A 33 39.00 13.02 -63.80
C MET A 33 39.56 11.74 -64.43
N PRO A 34 39.18 10.57 -63.91
CA PRO A 34 38.59 9.59 -64.79
C PRO A 34 37.22 9.12 -64.28
N VAL A 35 36.30 9.04 -65.24
CA VAL A 35 35.00 8.38 -65.18
C VAL A 35 35.16 6.94 -64.66
N SER A 36 34.35 6.56 -63.66
CA SER A 36 33.94 5.16 -63.48
C SER A 36 32.63 5.07 -62.69
N ALA A 37 31.58 4.71 -63.43
CA ALA A 37 30.37 3.98 -63.02
C ALA A 37 29.70 4.32 -61.68
N ASN A 38 28.49 4.89 -61.77
CA ASN A 38 27.52 4.91 -60.68
C ASN A 38 27.21 3.46 -60.24
N PRO A 39 27.41 3.08 -58.97
CA PRO A 39 26.77 1.88 -58.43
C PRO A 39 25.27 2.15 -58.28
N PRO A 40 24.40 1.14 -58.52
CA PRO A 40 22.96 1.33 -58.43
C PRO A 40 22.55 1.66 -56.98
N GLU A 41 21.66 2.64 -56.91
CA GLU A 41 20.85 3.09 -55.78
C GLU A 41 20.74 2.05 -54.65
N SER A 42 21.51 2.25 -53.58
CA SER A 42 21.29 1.54 -52.31
C SER A 42 20.05 2.13 -51.64
N ARG A 43 18.90 1.62 -52.09
CA ARG A 43 17.57 1.82 -51.53
C ARG A 43 17.64 1.75 -50.01
N SER A 44 17.48 2.90 -49.37
CA SER A 44 17.62 3.12 -47.94
C SER A 44 16.63 2.25 -47.14
N TRP A 45 17.09 1.08 -46.70
CA TRP A 45 16.34 0.15 -45.84
C TRP A 45 16.19 0.61 -44.38
N ARG A 46 16.47 1.89 -44.07
CA ARG A 46 16.59 2.39 -42.69
C ARG A 46 15.32 2.94 -41.99
N PRO A 47 14.11 3.07 -42.58
CA PRO A 47 12.98 3.58 -41.77
C PRO A 47 12.18 2.47 -41.07
N ARG A 48 12.16 1.21 -41.57
CA ARG A 48 11.28 0.17 -41.00
C ARG A 48 11.78 -0.38 -39.66
N LEU A 49 13.09 -0.42 -39.43
CA LEU A 49 13.65 -0.96 -38.18
C LEU A 49 13.40 -0.06 -36.97
N ARG A 50 13.31 1.27 -37.16
CA ARG A 50 13.01 2.23 -36.07
C ARG A 50 11.54 2.22 -35.65
N VAL A 51 10.62 2.03 -36.59
CA VAL A 51 9.18 1.96 -36.29
C VAL A 51 8.84 0.65 -35.57
N LEU A 52 9.52 -0.44 -35.89
CA LEU A 52 9.29 -1.74 -35.25
C LEU A 52 9.79 -1.77 -33.80
N LEU A 53 10.86 -1.04 -33.48
CA LEU A 53 11.38 -0.93 -32.10
C LEU A 53 10.57 0.04 -31.23
N LEU A 54 9.93 1.05 -31.82
CA LEU A 54 9.03 1.96 -31.10
C LEU A 54 7.63 1.36 -30.86
N GLY A 55 7.14 0.52 -31.78
CA GLY A 55 5.86 -0.19 -31.64
C GLY A 55 5.91 -1.38 -30.66
N LEU A 56 7.08 -1.96 -30.43
CA LEU A 56 7.25 -3.08 -29.50
C LEU A 56 7.27 -2.64 -28.02
N LEU A 57 7.64 -1.38 -27.75
CA LEU A 57 7.63 -0.83 -26.38
C LEU A 57 6.21 -0.45 -25.90
N THR A 58 5.27 -0.23 -26.81
CA THR A 58 3.88 0.17 -26.48
C THR A 58 2.95 -1.02 -26.15
N VAL A 59 3.42 -2.26 -26.24
CA VAL A 59 2.63 -3.47 -25.95
C VAL A 59 3.25 -4.30 -24.83
N LEU A 60 3.97 -3.68 -23.88
CA LEU A 60 4.05 -4.31 -22.57
C LEU A 60 2.66 -4.13 -21.93
N PRO A 61 1.85 -5.21 -21.77
CA PRO A 61 0.73 -5.11 -20.86
C PRO A 61 1.34 -4.79 -19.49
N LEU A 62 1.12 -3.57 -19.02
CA LEU A 62 1.36 -3.21 -17.64
C LEU A 62 0.37 -4.06 -16.85
N GLN A 63 0.76 -5.28 -16.51
CA GLN A 63 -0.01 -6.13 -15.64
C GLN A 63 -0.02 -5.41 -14.31
N THR A 64 -1.11 -4.71 -14.04
CA THR A 64 -1.38 -4.18 -12.72
C THR A 64 -1.47 -5.42 -11.83
N LEU A 65 -0.39 -5.73 -11.11
CA LEU A 65 -0.49 -6.58 -9.93
C LEU A 65 -1.50 -5.90 -9.03
N ARG A 66 -2.76 -6.34 -9.11
CA ARG A 66 -3.73 -6.02 -8.07
C ARG A 66 -3.18 -6.73 -6.84
N ALA A 67 -2.75 -5.95 -5.86
CA ALA A 67 -2.60 -6.46 -4.52
C ALA A 67 -3.97 -7.05 -4.15
N GLU A 68 -4.02 -8.37 -3.99
CA GLU A 68 -5.19 -9.04 -3.46
C GLU A 68 -5.23 -8.69 -1.98
N HIS A 69 -6.31 -8.04 -1.53
CA HIS A 69 -6.46 -7.70 -0.12
C HIS A 69 -6.45 -8.98 0.72
N ALA A 70 -5.67 -8.98 1.79
CA ALA A 70 -5.52 -10.12 2.67
C ALA A 70 -6.84 -10.53 3.32
N PHE A 71 -7.67 -9.54 3.67
CA PHE A 71 -8.96 -9.78 4.32
C PHE A 71 -10.11 -9.41 3.38
N VAL A 72 -11.13 -10.26 3.33
CA VAL A 72 -12.26 -10.10 2.40
C VAL A 72 -13.58 -10.19 3.14
N VAL A 73 -14.30 -9.08 3.22
CA VAL A 73 -15.68 -9.06 3.70
C VAL A 73 -16.57 -9.74 2.64
N LYS A 74 -17.10 -10.92 2.95
CA LYS A 74 -17.94 -11.73 2.04
C LYS A 74 -19.38 -11.28 2.02
N SER A 75 -19.95 -10.97 3.18
CA SER A 75 -21.33 -10.52 3.30
C SER A 75 -21.47 -9.58 4.48
N MET A 76 -22.40 -8.64 4.36
CA MET A 76 -22.79 -7.71 5.41
C MET A 76 -24.30 -7.52 5.31
N GLU A 77 -24.99 -7.65 6.42
CA GLU A 77 -26.44 -7.49 6.51
C GLU A 77 -26.79 -6.69 7.76
N THR A 78 -27.85 -5.91 7.68
CA THR A 78 -28.33 -5.09 8.79
C THR A 78 -29.77 -5.45 9.10
N ASN A 79 -30.06 -5.75 10.35
CA ASN A 79 -31.38 -6.17 10.81
C ASN A 79 -31.86 -5.22 11.91
N LEU A 80 -33.14 -4.83 11.87
CA LEU A 80 -33.75 -4.02 12.91
C LEU A 80 -34.35 -4.95 13.99
N VAL A 81 -33.82 -4.88 15.20
CA VAL A 81 -34.28 -5.70 16.34
C VAL A 81 -34.47 -4.77 17.54
N ASP A 82 -35.67 -4.81 18.14
CA ASP A 82 -36.03 -4.00 19.31
C ASP A 82 -35.75 -2.48 19.15
N GLY A 83 -35.88 -1.96 17.93
CA GLY A 83 -35.64 -0.54 17.61
C GLY A 83 -34.18 -0.16 17.39
N VAL A 84 -33.25 -1.13 17.43
CA VAL A 84 -31.82 -0.92 17.17
C VAL A 84 -31.40 -1.68 15.92
N TYR A 85 -30.72 -1.00 15.00
CA TYR A 85 -30.08 -1.67 13.87
C TYR A 85 -28.87 -2.45 14.36
N GLN A 86 -28.81 -3.73 13.99
CA GLN A 86 -27.71 -4.63 14.29
C GLN A 86 -27.02 -5.06 13.00
N LEU A 87 -25.72 -5.33 13.09
CA LEU A 87 -24.87 -5.78 12.00
C LEU A 87 -24.56 -7.27 12.14
N ASP A 88 -24.75 -8.01 11.06
CA ASP A 88 -24.22 -9.35 10.86
C ASP A 88 -23.26 -9.31 9.66
N ALA A 89 -22.06 -9.88 9.81
CA ALA A 89 -21.08 -9.90 8.74
C ALA A 89 -20.28 -11.20 8.71
N ARG A 90 -19.78 -11.54 7.52
CA ARG A 90 -18.83 -12.63 7.30
C ARG A 90 -17.58 -12.10 6.61
N ILE A 91 -16.44 -12.43 7.18
CA ILE A 91 -15.13 -12.00 6.73
C ILE A 91 -14.25 -13.25 6.59
N ASP A 92 -13.57 -13.36 5.46
CA ASP A 92 -12.54 -14.38 5.26
C ASP A 92 -11.17 -13.73 5.49
N PHE A 93 -10.37 -14.36 6.34
CA PHE A 93 -9.04 -13.90 6.72
C PHE A 93 -7.96 -14.75 6.04
N HIS A 94 -7.11 -14.12 5.24
CA HIS A 94 -5.91 -14.74 4.67
C HIS A 94 -4.66 -14.07 5.24
N PHE A 95 -4.12 -14.63 6.32
CA PHE A 95 -2.87 -14.13 6.91
C PHE A 95 -1.66 -14.50 6.06
N SER A 96 -0.66 -13.61 6.03
CA SER A 96 0.62 -13.88 5.40
C SER A 96 1.42 -14.94 6.17
N GLY A 97 2.36 -15.61 5.50
CA GLY A 97 3.27 -16.55 6.15
C GLY A 97 4.03 -15.94 7.35
N PRO A 98 4.60 -14.73 7.24
CA PRO A 98 5.23 -14.05 8.38
C PRO A 98 4.29 -13.78 9.56
N ALA A 99 3.04 -13.37 9.29
CA ALA A 99 2.05 -13.14 10.35
C ALA A 99 1.68 -14.45 11.06
N LEU A 100 1.48 -15.54 10.31
CA LEU A 100 1.23 -16.88 10.88
C LEU A 100 2.41 -17.37 11.71
N ASN A 101 3.63 -17.26 11.19
CA ASN A 101 4.84 -17.65 11.93
C ASN A 101 5.01 -16.86 13.24
N ALA A 102 4.68 -15.56 13.22
CA ALA A 102 4.70 -14.73 14.41
C ALA A 102 3.63 -15.18 15.42
N LEU A 103 2.41 -15.43 14.96
CA LEU A 103 1.33 -15.97 15.78
C LEU A 103 1.74 -17.27 16.46
N GLU A 104 2.28 -18.23 15.72
CA GLU A 104 2.78 -19.51 16.23
C GLU A 104 3.95 -19.35 17.21
N SER A 105 4.74 -18.28 17.06
CA SER A 105 5.80 -17.91 17.99
C SER A 105 5.28 -17.23 19.27
N GLY A 106 3.96 -17.09 19.42
CA GLY A 106 3.31 -16.48 20.57
C GLY A 106 3.21 -14.95 20.48
N VAL A 107 3.41 -14.37 19.30
CA VAL A 107 3.16 -12.94 19.07
C VAL A 107 1.66 -12.73 18.88
N PRO A 108 0.99 -11.92 19.71
CA PRO A 108 -0.42 -11.65 19.51
C PRO A 108 -0.63 -10.78 18.26
N LEU A 109 -1.69 -11.08 17.51
CA LEU A 109 -2.17 -10.28 16.39
C LEU A 109 -3.46 -9.58 16.82
N LEU A 110 -3.48 -8.25 16.79
CA LEU A 110 -4.67 -7.45 17.06
C LEU A 110 -5.37 -7.11 15.74
N ILE A 111 -6.61 -7.57 15.59
CA ILE A 111 -7.46 -7.29 14.44
C ILE A 111 -8.48 -6.23 14.86
N LEU A 112 -8.56 -5.16 14.08
CA LEU A 112 -9.50 -4.05 14.27
C LEU A 112 -10.57 -4.04 13.17
N TYR A 113 -11.81 -3.84 13.58
CA TYR A 113 -12.96 -3.70 12.71
C TYR A 113 -13.47 -2.26 12.82
N ASP A 114 -13.25 -1.47 11.77
CA ASP A 114 -13.77 -0.11 11.65
C ASP A 114 -15.17 -0.16 11.05
N ILE A 115 -16.16 0.30 11.79
CA ILE A 115 -17.56 0.26 11.39
C ILE A 115 -18.14 1.66 11.47
N GLN A 116 -18.69 2.13 10.36
CA GLN A 116 -19.23 3.48 10.28
C GLN A 116 -20.62 3.50 9.68
N VAL A 117 -21.54 4.17 10.37
CA VAL A 117 -22.86 4.50 9.87
C VAL A 117 -22.81 5.91 9.31
N LYS A 118 -23.14 6.06 8.02
CA LYS A 118 -23.10 7.35 7.33
C LYS A 118 -24.42 7.68 6.67
N GLN A 119 -24.79 8.96 6.75
CA GLN A 119 -25.83 9.56 5.91
C GLN A 119 -25.20 10.01 4.60
N GLU A 120 -25.76 9.58 3.48
CA GLU A 120 -25.36 10.05 2.17
C GLU A 120 -25.91 11.47 1.94
N ARG A 121 -25.03 12.41 1.59
CA ARG A 121 -25.43 13.75 1.15
C ARG A 121 -24.64 14.14 -0.08
N TRP A 122 -25.18 15.09 -0.83
CA TRP A 122 -24.65 15.50 -2.14
C TRP A 122 -23.19 16.02 -2.13
N TYR A 123 -22.74 16.63 -1.03
CA TYR A 123 -21.42 17.27 -0.95
C TYR A 123 -20.37 16.51 -0.10
N TRP A 124 -20.81 15.66 0.82
CA TRP A 124 -20.04 15.01 1.88
C TRP A 124 -20.97 14.10 2.67
N ASN A 125 -20.46 12.94 3.07
CA ASN A 125 -21.22 12.03 3.91
C ASN A 125 -21.10 12.47 5.37
N ARG A 126 -22.21 12.47 6.10
CA ARG A 126 -22.22 12.76 7.53
C ARG A 126 -22.07 11.45 8.29
N THR A 127 -21.03 11.32 9.12
CA THR A 127 -20.90 10.18 10.03
C THR A 127 -21.90 10.34 11.18
N LEU A 128 -22.73 9.32 11.39
CA LEU A 128 -23.68 9.27 12.51
C LEU A 128 -23.16 8.42 13.67
N ALA A 129 -22.46 7.34 13.35
CA ALA A 129 -21.80 6.48 14.32
C ALA A 129 -20.46 6.01 13.76
N ASP A 130 -19.47 5.94 14.64
CA ASP A 130 -18.14 5.38 14.38
C ASP A 130 -17.85 4.40 15.52
N LEU A 131 -17.70 3.13 15.17
CA LEU A 131 -17.49 2.03 16.11
C LEU A 131 -16.22 1.31 15.69
N GLU A 132 -15.40 0.97 16.67
CA GLU A 132 -14.23 0.12 16.50
C GLU A 132 -14.43 -1.14 17.34
N GLN A 133 -14.17 -2.31 16.77
CA GLN A 133 -14.10 -3.57 17.53
C GLN A 133 -12.70 -4.16 17.43
N GLY A 134 -12.12 -4.55 18.56
CA GLY A 134 -10.79 -5.15 18.64
C GLY A 134 -10.85 -6.61 19.07
N TYR A 135 -10.14 -7.46 18.34
CA TYR A 135 -10.00 -8.88 18.63
C TYR A 135 -8.53 -9.27 18.67
N LEU A 136 -8.08 -9.83 19.78
CA LEU A 136 -6.73 -10.35 19.94
C LEU A 136 -6.71 -11.84 19.59
N LEU A 137 -5.91 -12.22 18.60
CA LEU A 137 -5.62 -13.60 18.27
C LEU A 137 -4.21 -13.96 18.76
N LEU A 138 -4.10 -15.00 19.57
CA LEU A 138 -2.84 -15.45 20.17
C LEU A 138 -2.73 -16.97 20.15
N TYR A 139 -1.53 -17.50 19.92
CA TYR A 139 -1.25 -18.92 20.16
C TYR A 139 -0.54 -19.10 21.52
N HIS A 140 -1.07 -20.01 22.33
CA HIS A 140 -0.50 -20.35 23.63
C HIS A 140 0.21 -21.70 23.56
N ALA A 141 1.54 -21.66 23.41
CA ALA A 141 2.36 -22.83 23.12
C ALA A 141 2.29 -23.96 24.17
N LEU A 142 2.14 -23.64 25.46
CA LEU A 142 2.09 -24.67 26.51
C LEU A 142 0.80 -25.49 26.48
N SER A 143 -0.31 -24.89 26.08
CA SER A 143 -1.61 -25.58 25.98
C SER A 143 -1.94 -25.99 24.56
N GLU A 144 -1.12 -25.59 23.58
CA GLU A 144 -1.33 -25.80 22.14
C GLU A 144 -2.75 -25.35 21.71
N LYS A 145 -3.15 -24.15 22.16
CA LYS A 145 -4.46 -23.56 21.84
C LYS A 145 -4.30 -22.19 21.21
N PHE A 146 -5.18 -21.90 20.27
CA PHE A 146 -5.44 -20.55 19.82
C PHE A 146 -6.42 -19.89 20.78
N ILE A 147 -6.14 -18.65 21.16
CA ILE A 147 -6.94 -17.83 22.05
C ILE A 147 -7.45 -16.68 21.21
N LEU A 148 -8.77 -16.50 21.20
CA LEU A 148 -9.42 -15.34 20.63
C LEU A 148 -10.04 -14.53 21.77
N GLN A 149 -9.65 -13.28 21.90
CA GLN A 149 -10.16 -12.39 22.92
C GLN A 149 -10.84 -11.18 22.28
N ASN A 150 -12.12 -10.97 22.60
CA ASN A 150 -12.80 -9.74 22.26
C ASN A 150 -12.41 -8.66 23.28
N LEU A 151 -11.75 -7.59 22.84
CA LEU A 151 -11.26 -6.52 23.72
C LEU A 151 -12.37 -5.60 24.25
N ASN A 152 -13.53 -5.60 23.61
CA ASN A 152 -14.68 -4.79 24.03
C ASN A 152 -15.47 -5.46 25.15
N SER A 153 -15.71 -6.77 25.03
CA SER A 153 -16.47 -7.55 26.03
C SER A 153 -15.59 -8.22 27.07
N GLY A 154 -14.29 -8.39 26.79
CA GLY A 154 -13.36 -9.17 27.61
C GLY A 154 -13.55 -10.68 27.50
N VAL A 155 -14.51 -11.14 26.68
CA VAL A 155 -14.74 -12.58 26.45
C VAL A 155 -13.53 -13.18 25.76
N GLN A 156 -13.11 -14.33 26.26
CA GLN A 156 -11.98 -15.08 25.73
C GLN A 156 -12.41 -16.52 25.44
N GLU A 157 -12.11 -16.97 24.23
CA GLU A 157 -12.44 -18.30 23.75
C GLU A 157 -11.18 -19.04 23.29
N HIS A 158 -11.21 -20.36 23.42
CA HIS A 158 -10.07 -21.23 23.18
C HIS A 158 -10.40 -22.23 22.07
N TYR A 159 -9.53 -22.27 21.07
CA TYR A 159 -9.68 -23.08 19.88
C TYR A 159 -8.53 -24.07 19.74
N ALA A 160 -8.85 -25.28 19.27
CA ALA A 160 -7.86 -26.34 19.03
C ALA A 160 -7.14 -26.19 17.68
N SER A 161 -7.70 -25.43 16.75
CA SER A 161 -7.12 -25.16 15.43
C SER A 161 -7.24 -23.68 15.09
N LEU A 162 -6.33 -23.20 14.24
CA LEU A 162 -6.37 -21.85 13.72
C LEU A 162 -7.65 -21.62 12.91
N ASP A 163 -8.03 -22.57 12.05
CA ASP A 163 -9.22 -22.46 11.20
C ASP A 163 -10.50 -22.24 12.02
N ALA A 164 -10.62 -22.88 13.19
CA ALA A 164 -11.77 -22.69 14.06
C ALA A 164 -11.78 -21.28 14.69
N ALA A 165 -10.61 -20.79 15.12
CA ALA A 165 -10.48 -19.43 15.63
C ALA A 165 -10.78 -18.38 14.55
N LEU A 166 -10.30 -18.60 13.32
CA LEU A 166 -10.53 -17.71 12.19
C LEU A 166 -11.98 -17.74 11.71
N ALA A 167 -12.65 -18.89 11.76
CA ALA A 167 -14.08 -18.98 11.45
C ALA A 167 -14.94 -18.16 12.42
N ASP A 168 -14.58 -18.17 13.71
CA ASP A 168 -15.26 -17.37 14.72
C ASP A 168 -14.92 -15.87 14.60
N LEU A 169 -13.64 -15.53 14.47
CA LEU A 169 -13.18 -14.17 14.17
C LEU A 169 -13.85 -13.61 12.89
N GLY A 170 -14.05 -14.47 11.89
CA GLY A 170 -14.75 -14.18 10.63
C GLY A 170 -16.21 -13.81 10.78
N HIS A 171 -16.83 -14.02 11.95
CA HIS A 171 -18.25 -13.86 12.12
C HIS A 171 -18.59 -12.73 13.10
N ILE A 172 -19.16 -11.64 12.57
CA ILE A 172 -19.84 -10.64 13.40
C ILE A 172 -21.31 -11.03 13.46
N SER A 173 -21.86 -11.14 14.66
CA SER A 173 -23.28 -11.38 14.85
C SER A 173 -23.92 -10.37 15.80
N ARG A 174 -25.07 -9.84 15.40
CA ARG A 174 -25.94 -8.98 16.22
C ARG A 174 -25.23 -7.79 16.87
N LEU A 175 -24.25 -7.20 16.19
CA LEU A 175 -23.51 -6.05 16.71
C LEU A 175 -24.39 -4.79 16.62
N PRO A 176 -24.79 -4.16 17.75
CA PRO A 176 -25.63 -2.96 17.71
C PRO A 176 -24.89 -1.78 17.08
N LEU A 177 -25.54 -1.12 16.11
CA LEU A 177 -25.00 0.02 15.37
C LEU A 177 -25.59 1.35 15.82
N ILE A 178 -26.91 1.51 15.68
CA ILE A 178 -27.61 2.79 15.92
C ILE A 178 -29.10 2.55 16.20
N ASP A 179 -29.69 3.39 17.06
CA ASP A 179 -31.15 3.41 17.30
C ASP A 179 -31.86 3.97 16.06
N ALA A 180 -32.92 3.29 15.60
CA ALA A 180 -33.71 3.70 14.44
C ALA A 180 -34.30 5.12 14.59
N LYS A 181 -34.56 5.59 15.81
CA LYS A 181 -35.08 6.93 16.09
C LYS A 181 -34.08 8.05 15.75
N LEU A 182 -32.81 7.72 15.58
CA LEU A 182 -31.77 8.68 15.17
C LEU A 182 -31.69 8.83 13.64
N LEU A 183 -32.44 8.00 12.89
CA LEU A 183 -32.49 8.03 11.43
C LEU A 183 -33.71 8.82 10.94
N GLU A 184 -33.51 9.61 9.90
CA GLU A 184 -34.56 10.38 9.22
C GLU A 184 -35.17 9.49 8.12
N PRO A 185 -36.51 9.35 8.03
CA PRO A 185 -37.15 8.42 7.09
C PRO A 185 -36.86 8.69 5.59
N ASP A 186 -36.62 9.95 5.22
CA ASP A 186 -36.41 10.38 3.83
C ASP A 186 -34.92 10.52 3.46
N ALA A 187 -34.02 9.99 4.30
CA ALA A 187 -32.57 10.04 4.08
C ALA A 187 -31.99 8.67 3.73
N ASN A 188 -30.98 8.69 2.85
CA ASN A 188 -30.22 7.49 2.51
C ASN A 188 -29.07 7.30 3.50
N TYR A 189 -28.96 6.10 4.05
CA TYR A 189 -27.86 5.71 4.91
C TYR A 189 -27.13 4.50 4.35
N PHE A 190 -25.88 4.36 4.75
CA PHE A 190 -25.11 3.15 4.51
C PHE A 190 -24.20 2.87 5.70
N VAL A 191 -23.98 1.58 5.94
CA VAL A 191 -22.95 1.09 6.82
C VAL A 191 -21.73 0.78 5.98
N ARG A 192 -20.54 1.08 6.49
CA ARG A 192 -19.30 0.59 5.91
C ARG A 192 -18.46 -0.13 6.97
N LEU A 193 -17.86 -1.24 6.57
CA LEU A 193 -16.99 -2.06 7.39
C LEU A 193 -15.63 -2.16 6.71
N ARG A 194 -14.56 -2.01 7.49
CA ARG A 194 -13.19 -2.35 7.11
C ARG A 194 -12.55 -3.15 8.23
N VAL A 195 -11.76 -4.15 7.89
CA VAL A 195 -11.02 -4.95 8.86
C VAL A 195 -9.53 -4.85 8.55
N HIS A 196 -8.70 -4.71 9.57
CA HIS A 196 -7.25 -4.61 9.39
C HIS A 196 -6.48 -5.12 10.60
N LEU A 197 -5.23 -5.51 10.37
CA LEU A 197 -4.27 -5.78 11.44
C LEU A 197 -3.73 -4.46 12.00
N ASP A 198 -3.72 -4.32 13.32
CA ASP A 198 -3.05 -3.20 13.98
C ASP A 198 -1.55 -3.46 14.09
N ILE A 199 -0.78 -2.87 13.18
CA ILE A 199 0.68 -2.95 13.17
C ILE A 199 1.33 -2.28 14.40
N GLU A 200 0.64 -1.34 15.06
CA GLU A 200 1.17 -0.67 16.26
C GLU A 200 1.15 -1.59 17.49
N SER A 201 0.26 -2.59 17.49
CA SER A 201 0.21 -3.62 18.53
C SER A 201 1.37 -4.62 18.47
N LEU A 202 2.11 -4.66 17.35
CA LEU A 202 3.22 -5.59 17.18
C LEU A 202 4.36 -5.25 18.16
N PRO A 203 5.14 -6.27 18.60
CA PRO A 203 6.33 -6.05 19.41
C PRO A 203 7.24 -4.99 18.79
N ALA A 204 7.80 -4.10 19.62
CA ALA A 204 8.60 -2.98 19.15
C ALA A 204 9.72 -3.33 18.14
N PRO A 205 10.44 -4.47 18.26
CA PRO A 205 11.44 -4.86 17.27
C PRO A 205 10.88 -5.19 15.87
N MET A 206 9.59 -5.56 15.77
CA MET A 206 8.94 -5.96 14.51
C MET A 206 8.35 -4.78 13.74
N ARG A 207 7.93 -3.71 14.43
CA ARG A 207 7.25 -2.55 13.81
C ARG A 207 8.02 -1.91 12.64
N PRO A 208 9.35 -1.66 12.73
CA PRO A 208 10.09 -1.09 11.60
C PRO A 208 9.99 -1.93 10.32
N LEU A 209 9.96 -3.26 10.45
CA LEU A 209 9.80 -4.16 9.30
C LEU A 209 8.35 -4.17 8.79
N ALA A 210 7.37 -4.08 9.70
CA ALA A 210 5.95 -4.06 9.36
C ALA A 210 5.55 -2.85 8.48
N TYR A 211 6.19 -1.70 8.65
CA TYR A 211 5.93 -0.54 7.77
C TYR A 211 6.50 -0.68 6.35
N ILE A 212 7.46 -1.60 6.15
CA ILE A 212 8.20 -1.71 4.89
C ILE A 212 7.76 -2.95 4.10
N SER A 213 7.34 -4.03 4.77
CA SER A 213 6.86 -5.25 4.11
C SER A 213 5.35 -5.26 3.96
N SER A 214 4.88 -5.56 2.76
CA SER A 214 3.46 -5.82 2.47
C SER A 214 2.92 -7.07 3.18
N ASP A 215 3.78 -7.93 3.73
CA ASP A 215 3.33 -9.10 4.51
C ASP A 215 2.57 -8.70 5.79
N TRP A 216 2.75 -7.45 6.27
CA TRP A 216 2.08 -6.90 7.43
C TRP A 216 0.96 -5.92 7.08
N ASP A 217 0.80 -5.61 5.79
CA ASP A 217 -0.31 -4.82 5.25
C ASP A 217 -1.51 -5.74 5.04
N LEU A 218 -2.05 -6.22 6.16
CA LEU A 218 -3.17 -7.15 6.18
C LEU A 218 -4.45 -6.37 6.48
N ASP A 219 -5.14 -5.94 5.44
CA ASP A 219 -6.39 -5.20 5.52
C ASP A 219 -7.42 -5.68 4.49
N SER A 220 -8.62 -5.14 4.64
CA SER A 220 -9.71 -5.25 3.67
C SER A 220 -9.99 -3.89 3.03
N ASP A 221 -10.55 -3.92 1.83
CA ASP A 221 -11.27 -2.76 1.30
C ASP A 221 -12.45 -2.38 2.21
N TRP A 222 -12.91 -1.12 2.10
CA TRP A 222 -14.17 -0.70 2.69
C TRP A 222 -15.35 -1.40 1.99
N TYR A 223 -15.99 -2.33 2.67
CA TYR A 223 -17.25 -2.92 2.23
C TYR A 223 -18.42 -2.01 2.63
N ARG A 224 -19.37 -1.77 1.73
CA ARG A 224 -20.52 -0.89 1.98
C ARG A 224 -21.83 -1.66 1.85
N TRP A 225 -22.77 -1.39 2.73
CA TRP A 225 -24.13 -1.94 2.70
C TRP A 225 -25.16 -0.84 2.93
N PRO A 226 -26.24 -0.78 2.14
CA PRO A 226 -27.31 0.18 2.36
C PRO A 226 -27.99 -0.06 3.71
N LEU A 227 -28.34 1.02 4.40
CA LEU A 227 -29.11 0.99 5.63
C LEU A 227 -30.41 1.75 5.38
N ASN A 228 -31.52 1.03 5.29
CA ASN A 228 -32.82 1.63 5.01
C ASN A 228 -33.65 1.69 6.30
N PRO A 229 -33.98 2.90 6.79
CA PRO A 229 -34.89 3.11 7.92
C PRO A 229 -36.33 2.65 7.62
#